data_AF-A0A951KZ12-F1
#
_entry.id   AF-A0A951KZ12-F1
#
_cell.length_a   1.000
_cell.length_b   1.000
_cell.length_c   1.000
_cell.angle_alpha   90.00
_cell.angle_beta   90.00
_cell.angle_gamma   90.00
#
_symmetry.space_group_name_H-M   'P 1'
#
loop_
_entity.id
_entity.type
_entity.pdbx_description
1 polymer ?
#
loop_
_entity_poly.entity_id
_entity_poly.type
_entity_poly.pdbx_seq_one_letter_code
_entity_poly.pdbx_strand_id
1 'polypeptide(L)'
;IFDTKNEPQARAAYDVAKRLVRDAAKLGYGEYRAHLDFMDLAQEQYSFGGHAYRRFCETIKDALDPAGILSPGKQGIWPKSMRAGGRHST
;
A
#
# COMPACT_ATOMS: atom_id res chain seq x y z
N ILE A 1 -0.02 -12.47 -15.96
CA ILE A 1 0.48 -12.04 -17.28
C ILE A 1 -0.71 -11.56 -18.08
N PHE A 2 -0.60 -10.42 -18.76
CA PHE A 2 -1.63 -9.83 -19.61
C PHE A 2 -0.93 -8.99 -20.70
N ASP A 3 -1.63 -8.68 -21.79
CA ASP A 3 -1.17 -7.74 -22.82
C ASP A 3 -1.31 -6.31 -22.32
N THR A 4 -0.19 -5.63 -22.14
CA THR A 4 -0.15 -4.24 -21.63
C THR A 4 -0.69 -3.22 -22.62
N LYS A 5 -0.88 -3.59 -23.89
CA LYS A 5 -1.50 -2.73 -24.92
C LYS A 5 -3.02 -2.92 -25.00
N ASN A 6 -3.58 -3.89 -24.28
CA ASN A 6 -5.03 -4.13 -24.19
C ASN A 6 -5.56 -3.56 -22.87
N GLU A 7 -6.19 -2.37 -22.93
CA GLU A 7 -6.66 -1.67 -21.73
C GLU A 7 -7.66 -2.50 -20.90
N PRO A 8 -8.71 -3.12 -21.47
CA PRO A 8 -9.61 -3.99 -20.70
C PRO A 8 -8.88 -5.12 -19.96
N GLN A 9 -7.91 -5.76 -20.60
CA GLN A 9 -7.16 -6.85 -19.98
C GLN A 9 -6.24 -6.36 -18.86
N ALA A 10 -5.57 -5.23 -19.06
CA ALA A 10 -4.72 -4.62 -18.05
C ALA A 10 -5.51 -4.21 -16.81
N ARG A 11 -6.67 -3.55 -17.00
CA ARG A 11 -7.58 -3.17 -15.91
C ARG A 11 -8.04 -4.40 -15.13
N ALA A 12 -8.51 -5.44 -15.82
CA ALA A 12 -8.95 -6.67 -15.18
C ALA A 12 -7.83 -7.35 -14.36
N ALA A 13 -6.58 -7.32 -14.85
CA ALA A 13 -5.45 -7.87 -14.12
C ALA A 13 -5.17 -7.14 -12.80
N TYR A 14 -5.21 -5.80 -12.81
CA TYR A 14 -5.03 -4.99 -11.60
C TYR A 14 -6.19 -5.16 -10.61
N ASP A 15 -7.42 -5.23 -11.10
CA ASP A 15 -8.60 -5.45 -10.26
C ASP A 15 -8.54 -6.82 -9.57
N VAL A 16 -8.14 -7.87 -10.31
CA VAL A 16 -7.94 -9.21 -9.73
C VAL A 16 -6.83 -9.18 -8.68
N ALA A 17 -5.69 -8.52 -8.95
CA ALA A 17 -4.61 -8.42 -7.97
C ALA A 17 -5.09 -7.76 -6.65
N LYS A 18 -5.79 -6.63 -6.73
CA LYS A 18 -6.35 -5.95 -5.54
C LYS A 18 -7.36 -6.82 -4.79
N ARG A 19 -8.18 -7.60 -5.50
CA ARG A 19 -9.13 -8.54 -4.86
C ARG A 19 -8.38 -9.66 -4.13
N LEU A 20 -7.36 -10.23 -4.75
CA LEU A 20 -6.54 -11.28 -4.14
C LEU A 20 -5.82 -10.81 -2.88
N VAL A 21 -5.30 -9.56 -2.84
CA VAL A 21 -4.72 -8.96 -1.62
C VAL A 21 -5.72 -9.04 -0.45
N ARG A 22 -6.97 -8.59 -0.69
CA ARG A 22 -8.03 -8.58 0.33
C ARG A 22 -8.47 -9.99 0.72
N ASP A 23 -8.60 -10.89 -0.24
CA ASP A 23 -9.07 -12.25 0.02
C ASP A 23 -8.00 -13.10 0.73
N ALA A 24 -6.72 -12.95 0.36
CA ALA A 24 -5.61 -13.59 1.06
C ALA A 24 -5.50 -13.11 2.52
N ALA A 25 -5.71 -11.81 2.77
CA ALA A 25 -5.70 -11.25 4.12
C ALA A 25 -6.80 -11.85 5.02
N LYS A 26 -8.00 -12.11 4.48
CA LYS A 26 -9.08 -12.80 5.22
C LYS A 26 -8.70 -14.22 5.65
N LEU A 27 -7.78 -14.85 4.92
CA LEU A 27 -7.22 -16.17 5.24
C LEU A 27 -5.98 -16.10 6.14
N GLY A 28 -5.54 -14.90 6.53
CA GLY A 28 -4.36 -14.68 7.37
C GLY A 28 -3.03 -14.58 6.62
N TYR A 29 -3.04 -14.47 5.29
CA TYR A 29 -1.83 -14.32 4.49
C TYR A 29 -1.56 -12.85 4.16
N GLY A 30 -0.30 -12.43 4.35
CA GLY A 30 0.19 -11.10 3.96
C GLY A 30 1.15 -11.18 2.77
N GLU A 31 1.09 -10.18 1.89
CA GLU A 31 2.02 -10.09 0.75
C GLU A 31 3.39 -9.58 1.19
N TYR A 32 4.45 -10.29 0.82
CA TYR A 32 5.82 -9.82 1.06
C TYR A 32 6.18 -8.55 0.26
N ARG A 33 5.63 -8.38 -0.96
CA ARG A 33 5.85 -7.23 -1.85
C ARG A 33 4.63 -6.94 -2.73
N ALA A 34 4.35 -5.65 -2.92
CA ALA A 34 3.25 -5.15 -3.74
C ALA A 34 3.72 -4.19 -4.86
N HIS A 35 2.93 -4.07 -5.93
CA HIS A 35 3.10 -3.03 -6.96
C HIS A 35 2.71 -1.66 -6.41
N LEU A 36 3.24 -0.58 -7.01
CA LEU A 36 3.02 0.82 -6.57
C LEU A 36 1.53 1.13 -6.35
N ASP A 37 0.67 0.80 -7.32
CA ASP A 37 -0.78 1.02 -7.30
C ASP A 37 -1.55 0.38 -6.14
N PHE A 38 -0.96 -0.57 -5.40
CA PHE A 38 -1.63 -1.24 -4.30
C PHE A 38 -0.73 -1.45 -3.08
N MET A 39 0.35 -0.67 -2.93
CA MET A 39 1.16 -0.68 -1.70
C MET A 39 0.34 -0.25 -0.48
N ASP A 40 -0.50 0.77 -0.62
CA ASP A 40 -1.41 1.19 0.46
C ASP A 40 -2.39 0.08 0.83
N LEU A 41 -2.97 -0.58 -0.18
CA LEU A 41 -3.89 -1.69 0.03
C LEU A 41 -3.20 -2.87 0.73
N ALA A 42 -1.99 -3.25 0.31
CA ALA A 42 -1.22 -4.31 0.95
C ALA A 42 -0.88 -3.94 2.41
N GLN A 43 -0.43 -2.71 2.66
CA GLN A 43 -0.08 -2.23 3.99
C GLN A 43 -1.30 -2.15 4.93
N GLU A 44 -2.48 -1.85 4.39
CA GLU A 44 -3.74 -1.84 5.15
C GLU A 44 -4.07 -3.22 5.76
N GLN A 45 -3.62 -4.31 5.13
CA GLN A 45 -3.86 -5.66 5.64
C GLN A 45 -3.07 -5.97 6.93
N TYR A 46 -1.96 -5.24 7.17
CA TYR A 46 -1.18 -5.32 8.41
C TYR A 46 -1.82 -4.49 9.54
N SER A 47 -3.05 -4.86 9.92
CA SER A 47 -3.92 -4.07 10.81
C SER A 47 -3.81 -4.40 12.30
N PHE A 48 -2.99 -5.39 12.68
CA PHE A 48 -2.78 -5.76 14.08
C PHE A 48 -2.44 -4.54 14.97
N GLY A 49 -3.06 -4.45 16.15
CA GLY A 49 -2.87 -3.33 17.08
C GLY A 49 -3.28 -1.96 16.49
N GLY A 50 -4.30 -1.94 15.63
CA GLY A 50 -4.75 -0.74 14.94
C GLY A 50 -3.76 -0.22 13.90
N HIS A 51 -3.03 -1.11 13.23
CA HIS A 51 -1.86 -0.82 12.38
C HIS A 51 -0.62 -0.36 13.17
N ALA A 52 -0.26 -1.07 14.24
CA ALA A 52 0.90 -0.72 15.07
C ALA A 52 2.21 -0.66 14.27
N TYR A 53 2.42 -1.61 13.34
CA TYR A 53 3.59 -1.63 12.45
C TYR A 53 3.68 -0.38 11.57
N ARG A 54 2.58 0.00 10.91
CA ARG A 54 2.53 1.20 10.08
C ARG A 54 2.89 2.46 10.88
N ARG A 55 2.27 2.66 12.04
CA ARG A 55 2.53 3.84 12.90
C ARG A 55 3.99 3.90 13.38
N PHE A 56 4.57 2.74 13.71
CA PHE A 56 5.99 2.64 14.07
C PHE A 56 6.91 3.08 12.92
N CYS A 57 6.72 2.52 11.72
CA CYS A 57 7.50 2.91 10.54
C CYS A 57 7.31 4.38 10.17
N GLU A 58 6.09 4.89 10.26
CA GLU A 58 5.76 6.31 10.06
C GLU A 58 6.47 7.23 11.07
N THR A 59 6.61 6.80 12.31
CA THR A 59 7.34 7.56 13.34
C THR A 59 8.83 7.68 12.99
N ILE A 60 9.44 6.57 12.54
CA ILE A 60 10.84 6.58 12.06
C ILE A 60 10.96 7.45 10.81
N LYS A 61 10.02 7.32 9.87
CA LYS A 61 10.00 8.10 8.63
C LYS A 61 9.96 9.60 8.93
N ASP A 62 9.08 10.05 9.81
CA ASP A 62 8.95 11.46 10.17
C ASP A 62 10.19 11.99 10.89
N ALA A 63 10.85 11.16 11.71
CA ALA A 63 12.07 11.54 12.41
C ALA A 63 13.27 11.71 11.47
N LEU A 64 13.40 10.83 10.47
CA LEU A 64 14.53 10.84 9.53
C LEU A 64 14.32 11.74 8.31
N ASP A 65 13.07 11.95 7.90
CA ASP A 65 12.70 12.75 6.74
C ASP A 65 11.54 13.70 7.08
N PRO A 66 11.80 14.74 7.90
CA PRO A 66 10.76 15.67 8.36
C PRO A 66 10.13 16.48 7.21
N ALA A 67 10.85 16.66 6.10
CA ALA A 67 10.34 17.32 4.90
C ALA A 67 9.55 16.36 3.98
N GLY A 68 9.65 15.04 4.17
CA GLY A 68 8.93 14.03 3.39
C GLY A 68 9.42 13.87 1.94
N ILE A 69 10.70 14.11 1.67
CA ILE A 69 11.29 14.12 0.32
C ILE A 69 11.50 12.69 -0.22
N LEU A 70 11.90 11.75 0.64
CA LEU A 70 12.37 10.44 0.21
C LEU A 70 11.21 9.47 -0.04
N SER A 71 10.78 9.35 -1.29
CA SER A 71 9.83 8.32 -1.76
C SER A 71 8.54 8.23 -0.92
N PRO A 72 7.76 9.32 -0.80
CA PRO A 72 6.51 9.30 -0.04
C PRO A 72 5.55 8.22 -0.58
N GLY A 73 5.00 7.40 0.32
CA GLY A 73 4.03 6.35 -0.02
C GLY A 73 4.64 5.00 -0.38
N LYS A 74 5.98 4.88 -0.43
CA LYS A 74 6.62 3.58 -0.63
C LYS A 74 6.23 2.62 0.50
N GLN A 75 5.76 1.42 0.14
CA GLN A 75 5.22 0.41 1.07
C GLN A 75 4.05 0.94 1.94
N GLY A 76 3.33 1.94 1.45
CA GLY A 76 2.22 2.57 2.18
C GLY A 76 2.65 3.37 3.42
N ILE A 77 3.92 3.79 3.49
CA ILE A 77 4.44 4.65 4.55
C ILE A 77 4.52 6.08 4.04
N TRP A 78 3.72 6.96 4.64
CA TRP A 78 3.59 8.35 4.21
C TRP A 78 4.18 9.31 5.25
N PRO A 79 4.84 10.40 4.82
CA PRO A 79 5.26 11.46 5.73
C PRO A 79 4.06 12.17 6.34
N LYS A 80 4.21 12.70 7.57
CA LYS A 80 3.14 13.34 8.35
C LYS A 80 2.30 14.34 7.56
N SER A 81 2.92 15.18 6.74
CA SER A 81 2.25 16.22 5.94
C SER A 81 1.31 15.67 4.86
N MET A 82 1.48 14.41 4.44
CA MET A 82 0.73 13.80 3.33
C MET A 82 -0.31 12.76 3.78
N ARG A 83 -0.40 12.42 5.09
CA ARG A 83 -1.30 11.35 5.57
C ARG A 83 -2.80 11.63 5.44
N ALA A 84 -3.20 12.90 5.45
CA ALA A 84 -4.61 13.31 5.42
C ALA A 84 -5.19 13.34 4.00
N GLY A 85 -4.35 13.49 2.98
CA GLY A 85 -4.76 13.56 1.56
C GLY A 85 -4.09 12.53 0.64
N GLY A 86 -3.07 11.81 1.11
CA GLY A 86 -2.28 10.87 0.31
C GLY A 86 -2.72 9.41 0.41
N ARG A 87 -3.50 9.03 1.44
CA ARG A 87 -4.01 7.66 1.60
C ARG A 87 -5.16 7.41 0.62
N HIS A 88 -4.84 7.01 -0.61
CA HIS A 88 -5.85 6.63 -1.58
C HIS A 88 -6.36 5.22 -1.26
N SER A 89 -7.45 5.14 -0.50
CA SER A 89 -8.25 3.92 -0.41
C SER A 89 -9.01 3.76 -1.75
N THR A 90 -8.43 2.98 -2.67
CA THR A 90 -9.12 2.47 -3.87
C THR A 90 -9.06 0.94 -3.87
#